data_AF-A0A7C1FYS4-F1
#
_entry.id   AF-A0A7C1FYS4-F1
#
_cell.length_a   1.000
_cell.length_b   1.000
_cell.length_c   1.000
_cell.angle_alpha   90.00
_cell.angle_beta   90.00
_cell.angle_gamma   90.00
#
_symmetry.space_group_name_H-M   'P 1'
#
loop_
_entity.id
_entity.type
_entity.pdbx_description
1 polymer ?
#
loop_
_entity_poly.entity_id
_entity_poly.type
_entity_poly.pdbx_seq_one_letter_code
_entity_poly.pdbx_strand_id
1 'polypeptide(L)'
;MFNDDPLRIGSYKFSSRLIVGTGKYSSYELMRQALDLSGAECITVAVRRERLIDSAGKNLLDYIDTARYTILPNTAGCYTA
;
A
#
# COMPACT_ATOMS: atom_id res chain seq x y z
N MET A 1 -7.62 23.91 15.78
CA MET A 1 -6.50 22.98 16.08
C MET A 1 -6.73 21.73 15.26
N PHE A 2 -5.71 21.24 14.54
CA PHE A 2 -5.79 19.93 13.91
C PHE A 2 -5.82 18.87 15.02
N ASN A 3 -6.71 17.90 14.89
CA ASN A 3 -6.80 16.82 15.86
C ASN A 3 -5.78 15.74 15.47
N ASP A 4 -4.70 15.64 16.23
CA ASP A 4 -3.63 14.64 16.06
C ASP A 4 -4.00 13.29 16.70
N ASP A 5 -5.27 13.09 17.07
CA ASP A 5 -5.74 11.79 17.50
C ASP A 5 -5.42 10.73 16.43
N PRO A 6 -4.96 9.54 16.85
CA PRO A 6 -4.64 8.46 15.94
C PRO A 6 -5.90 7.96 15.22
N LEU A 7 -5.76 7.65 13.93
CA LEU A 7 -6.82 7.00 13.15
C LEU A 7 -7.00 5.56 13.64
N ARG A 8 -8.22 5.19 14.01
CA ARG A 8 -8.58 3.83 14.43
C ARG A 8 -9.51 3.20 13.40
N ILE A 9 -9.16 2.01 12.91
CA ILE A 9 -9.97 1.21 11.98
C ILE A 9 -10.00 -0.22 12.53
N GLY A 10 -11.12 -0.62 13.13
CA GLY A 10 -11.20 -1.89 13.85
C GLY A 10 -10.15 -1.96 14.96
N SER A 11 -9.32 -3.00 14.93
CA SER A 11 -8.19 -3.18 15.85
C SER A 11 -6.92 -2.41 15.46
N TYR A 12 -6.87 -1.81 14.27
CA TYR A 12 -5.70 -1.10 13.78
C TYR A 12 -5.69 0.36 14.25
N LYS A 13 -4.49 0.86 14.53
CA LYS A 13 -4.23 2.24 14.97
C LYS A 13 -3.10 2.83 14.12
N PHE A 14 -3.34 3.98 13.53
CA PHE A 14 -2.40 4.70 12.67
C PHE A 14 -2.17 6.11 13.18
N SER A 15 -0.93 6.57 13.17
CA SER A 15 -0.57 7.98 13.36
C SER A 15 -0.82 8.78 12.07
N SER A 16 -0.61 8.16 10.91
CA SER A 16 -0.88 8.74 9.60
C SER A 16 -2.31 8.49 9.16
N ARG A 17 -2.94 9.53 8.61
CA ARG A 17 -4.27 9.45 7.99
C ARG A 17 -4.20 9.26 6.47
N LEU A 18 -2.99 9.13 5.92
CA LEU A 18 -2.75 8.91 4.50
C LEU A 18 -2.62 7.41 4.22
N ILE A 19 -3.56 6.87 3.43
CA ILE A 19 -3.50 5.50 2.90
C ILE A 19 -3.10 5.58 1.43
N VAL A 20 -2.08 4.82 1.02
CA VAL A 20 -1.48 4.95 -0.32
C VAL A 20 -1.70 3.67 -1.14
N GLY A 21 -1.98 3.79 -2.44
CA GLY A 21 -2.03 2.65 -3.36
C GLY A 21 -0.72 2.41 -4.09
N THR A 22 -0.45 1.15 -4.44
CA THR A 22 0.85 0.69 -4.99
C THR A 22 0.89 0.53 -6.51
N GLY A 23 -0.22 0.74 -7.23
CA GLY A 23 -0.39 0.22 -8.60
C GLY A 23 -0.08 1.15 -9.79
N LYS A 24 0.36 2.40 -9.61
CA LYS A 24 0.52 3.38 -10.72
C LYS A 24 1.90 4.04 -10.82
N TYR A 25 2.90 3.48 -10.13
CA TYR A 25 4.27 3.99 -10.19
C TYR A 25 4.98 3.49 -11.45
N SER A 26 5.90 4.30 -11.99
CA SER A 26 6.70 3.93 -13.17
C SER A 26 7.75 2.86 -12.88
N SER A 27 8.12 2.66 -11.61
CA SER A 27 8.97 1.55 -11.14
C SER A 27 8.71 1.25 -9.66
N TYR A 28 9.09 0.06 -9.19
CA TYR A 28 8.97 -0.31 -7.78
C TYR A 28 9.95 0.42 -6.86
N GLU A 29 11.11 0.83 -7.38
CA GLU A 29 12.07 1.65 -6.64
C GLU A 29 11.49 3.03 -6.34
N LEU A 30 10.83 3.65 -7.33
CA LEU A 30 10.12 4.92 -7.16
C LEU A 30 8.93 4.76 -6.19
N MET A 31 8.17 3.67 -6.32
CA MET A 31 7.10 3.36 -5.37
C MET A 31 7.63 3.31 -3.94
N ARG A 32 8.71 2.56 -3.69
CA ARG A 32 9.30 2.42 -2.35
C ARG A 32 9.69 3.79 -1.78
N GLN A 33 10.39 4.62 -2.56
CA GLN A 33 10.76 5.97 -2.14
C GLN A 33 9.54 6.85 -1.83
N ALA A 34 8.50 6.78 -2.66
CA ALA A 34 7.27 7.53 -2.44
C ALA A 34 6.54 7.08 -1.17
N LEU A 35 6.48 5.77 -0.91
CA LEU A 35 5.91 5.22 0.32
C LEU A 35 6.70 5.68 1.55
N ASP A 36 8.03 5.66 1.49
CA ASP A 36 8.89 6.11 2.58
C ASP A 36 8.67 7.58 2.92
N LEU A 37 8.68 8.45 1.90
CA LEU A 37 8.50 9.89 2.07
C LEU A 37 7.08 10.29 2.47
N SER A 38 6.07 9.50 2.08
CA SER A 38 4.67 9.79 2.40
C SER A 38 4.33 9.67 3.88
N GLY A 39 5.14 8.93 4.65
CA GLY A 39 4.81 8.60 6.04
C GLY A 39 3.54 7.76 6.19
N ALA A 40 3.05 7.12 5.14
CA ALA A 40 1.92 6.21 5.22
C ALA A 40 2.26 4.99 6.08
N GLU A 41 1.28 4.49 6.82
CA GLU A 41 1.42 3.25 7.63
C GLU A 41 0.53 2.13 7.06
N CYS A 42 -0.44 2.47 6.21
CA CYS A 42 -1.34 1.55 5.55
C CYS A 42 -1.27 1.74 4.04
N ILE A 43 -1.06 0.64 3.31
CA ILE A 43 -0.95 0.65 1.85
C ILE A 43 -1.93 -0.35 1.23
N THR A 44 -2.46 -0.02 0.07
CA THR A 44 -3.36 -0.91 -0.66
C THR A 44 -2.64 -1.72 -1.71
N VAL A 45 -2.97 -3.01 -1.79
CA VAL A 45 -2.44 -3.96 -2.80
C VAL A 45 -3.61 -4.68 -3.46
N ALA A 46 -3.62 -4.73 -4.79
CA ALA A 46 -4.64 -5.48 -5.53
C ALA A 46 -4.34 -6.99 -5.47
N VAL A 47 -5.33 -7.81 -5.10
CA VAL A 47 -5.14 -9.23 -4.70
C VAL A 47 -4.90 -10.21 -5.88
N ARG A 48 -4.60 -9.69 -7.07
CA ARG A 48 -4.45 -10.49 -8.29
C ARG A 48 -2.98 -10.88 -8.51
N ARG A 49 -2.68 -12.17 -8.75
CA ARG A 49 -1.31 -12.68 -8.97
C ARG A 49 -0.61 -11.95 -10.12
N GLU A 50 -1.35 -11.66 -11.17
CA GLU A 50 -0.89 -10.90 -12.34
C GLU A 50 -0.51 -9.44 -12.03
N ARG A 51 -0.90 -8.91 -10.86
CA ARG A 51 -0.54 -7.56 -10.40
C ARG A 51 0.62 -7.54 -9.42
N LEU A 52 1.02 -8.71 -8.91
CA LEU A 52 2.17 -8.82 -8.02
C LEU A 52 3.49 -8.89 -8.79
N ILE A 53 3.45 -9.30 -10.06
CA ILE A 53 4.64 -9.43 -10.89
C ILE A 53 4.55 -8.43 -12.04
N ASP A 54 5.56 -7.58 -12.21
CA ASP A 54 5.62 -6.66 -13.35
C ASP A 54 6.03 -7.37 -14.66
N SER A 55 6.04 -6.63 -15.77
CA SER A 55 6.45 -7.14 -17.07
C SER A 55 7.91 -7.60 -17.14
N ALA A 56 8.74 -7.22 -16.16
CA ALA A 56 10.13 -7.62 -16.03
C ALA A 56 10.33 -8.80 -15.05
N GLY A 57 9.24 -9.35 -14.49
CA GLY A 57 9.30 -10.47 -13.56
C GLY A 57 9.59 -10.10 -12.11
N LYS A 58 9.64 -8.80 -11.76
CA LYS A 58 9.87 -8.35 -10.38
C LYS A 58 8.61 -8.51 -9.56
N ASN A 59 8.73 -8.96 -8.30
CA ASN A 59 7.60 -9.06 -7.39
C ASN A 59 7.45 -7.79 -6.54
N LEU A 60 6.27 -7.18 -6.56
CA LEU A 60 5.89 -6.02 -5.75
C LEU A 60 6.25 -6.18 -4.27
N LEU A 61 6.00 -7.37 -3.71
CA LEU A 61 6.22 -7.63 -2.29
C LEU A 61 7.70 -7.58 -1.90
N ASP A 62 8.62 -7.79 -2.84
CA ASP A 62 10.06 -7.66 -2.59
C ASP A 62 10.48 -6.19 -2.35
N TYR A 63 9.63 -5.23 -2.70
CA TYR A 63 9.87 -3.79 -2.57
C TYR A 63 9.05 -3.14 -1.45
N ILE A 64 8.29 -3.94 -0.70
CA ILE A 64 7.45 -3.49 0.41
C ILE A 64 7.97 -4.11 1.70
N ASP A 65 8.26 -3.27 2.70
CA ASP A 65 8.53 -3.74 4.06
C ASP A 65 7.22 -4.14 4.75
N THR A 66 6.89 -5.42 4.67
CA THR A 66 5.64 -5.98 5.24
C THR A 66 5.62 -6.01 6.77
N ALA A 67 6.77 -5.80 7.43
CA ALA A 67 6.82 -5.64 8.88
C ALA A 67 6.48 -4.19 9.30
N ARG A 68 6.76 -3.21 8.43
CA ARG A 68 6.46 -1.79 8.68
C ARG A 68 5.05 -1.38 8.25
N TYR A 69 4.57 -1.86 7.10
CA TYR A 69 3.29 -1.44 6.54
C TYR A 69 2.16 -2.41 6.86
N THR A 70 1.00 -1.87 7.23
CA THR A 70 -0.24 -2.64 7.18
C THR A 70 -0.71 -2.77 5.73
N ILE A 71 -0.85 -3.99 5.24
CA ILE A 71 -1.36 -4.26 3.88
C ILE A 71 -2.88 -4.35 3.92
N LEU A 72 -3.53 -3.46 3.16
CA LEU A 72 -4.96 -3.46 2.92
C LEU A 72 -5.25 -4.04 1.53
N PRO A 73 -5.67 -5.32 1.44
CA PRO A 73 -6.03 -5.91 0.15
C PRO A 73 -7.25 -5.20 -0.45
N ASN A 74 -7.26 -5.04 -1.78
CA ASN A 74 -8.41 -4.50 -2.51
C ASN A 74 -8.78 -5.34 -3.74
N THR A 75 -10.03 -5.23 -4.17
CA THR A 75 -10.64 -5.99 -5.27
C THR A 75 -10.53 -5.31 -6.64
N ALA A 76 -9.54 -4.43 -6.86
CA ALA A 76 -9.36 -3.79 -8.16
C ALA A 76 -9.23 -4.82 -9.28
N GLY A 77 -10.04 -4.66 -10.33
CA GLY A 77 -10.13 -5.60 -11.45
C GLY A 77 -11.15 -6.73 -11.25
N CYS A 78 -11.88 -6.78 -10.14
CA CYS A 78 -13.07 -7.65 -10.04
C CYS A 78 -14.25 -7.01 -10.78
N TYR A 79 -14.99 -7.81 -11.55
CA TYR A 79 -16.16 -7.39 -12.33
C TYR A 79 -17.48 -7.90 -11.74
N THR A 80 -17.39 -8.81 -10.77
CA THR A 80 -18.51 -9.37 -10.01
C THR A 80 -18.14 -9.41 -8.53
N ALA A 81 -19.16 -9.49 -7.69
CA ALA A 81 -19.01 -9.69 -6.24
C ALA A 81 -18.68 -11.15 -5.90
#